data_AF-A0A355R613-F1
#
_entry.id   AF-A0A355R613-F1
#
_cell.length_a   1.000
_cell.length_b   1.000
_cell.length_c   1.000
_cell.angle_alpha   90.00
_cell.angle_beta   90.00
_cell.angle_gamma   90.00
#
_symmetry.space_group_name_H-M   'P 1'
#
loop_
_entity.id
_entity.type
_entity.pdbx_description
1 polymer ?
#
loop_
_entity_poly.entity_id
_entity_poly.type
_entity_poly.pdbx_seq_one_letter_code
_entity_poly.pdbx_strand_id
1 'polypeptide(L)'
;LTLLDGQSHQALAACDAVLIASGTATLEALLYKRPMVVAYRLAPLTFWILKRLVKSPYVSLPNLLAQRELVPELLQDDATSEALANTLAPLVRDGSQQTERFDEIHRTLRRDASNQAAEAVLALLKD
;
A
#
# COMPACT_ATOMS: atom_id res chain seq x y z
N LEU A 1 17.89 -8.06 -13.99
CA LEU A 1 17.44 -7.44 -12.71
C LEU A 1 18.21 -6.15 -12.55
N THR A 2 17.51 -5.04 -12.33
CA THR A 2 18.11 -3.73 -12.05
C THR A 2 17.88 -3.40 -10.58
N LEU A 3 18.92 -3.02 -9.86
CA LEU A 3 18.85 -2.58 -8.48
C LEU A 3 19.02 -1.06 -8.43
N LEU A 4 18.16 -0.40 -7.66
CA LEU A 4 18.14 1.06 -7.52
C LEU A 4 18.32 1.39 -6.04
N ASP A 5 19.21 2.33 -5.73
CA ASP A 5 19.45 2.80 -4.36
C ASP A 5 18.70 4.13 -4.13
N GLY A 6 17.79 4.16 -3.15
CA GLY A 6 17.02 5.35 -2.78
C GLY A 6 16.02 5.90 -3.82
N GLN A 7 15.88 5.27 -5.00
CA GLN A 7 15.06 5.78 -6.12
C GLN A 7 13.68 5.09 -6.23
N SER A 8 13.07 4.73 -5.09
CA SER A 8 11.77 4.04 -5.07
C SER A 8 10.68 4.81 -5.84
N HIS A 9 10.63 6.13 -5.68
CA HIS A 9 9.66 6.99 -6.35
C HIS A 9 9.81 7.01 -7.87
N GLN A 10 11.06 7.00 -8.37
CA GLN A 10 11.33 6.92 -9.80
C GLN A 10 10.91 5.56 -10.36
N ALA A 11 11.17 4.49 -9.61
CA ALA A 11 10.71 3.15 -9.98
C ALA A 11 9.18 3.06 -10.03
N LEU A 12 8.50 3.60 -9.01
CA LEU A 12 7.03 3.68 -8.98
C LEU A 12 6.49 4.54 -10.14
N ALA A 13 7.15 5.65 -10.47
CA ALA A 13 6.71 6.47 -11.60
C ALA A 13 6.88 5.78 -12.96
N ALA A 14 7.80 4.82 -13.08
CA ALA A 14 8.14 4.16 -14.34
C ALA A 14 7.48 2.80 -14.55
N CYS A 15 6.95 2.14 -13.51
CA CYS A 15 6.43 0.78 -13.62
C CYS A 15 4.97 0.71 -14.09
N ASP A 16 4.60 -0.42 -14.69
CA ASP A 16 3.22 -0.74 -15.06
C ASP A 16 2.43 -1.38 -13.92
N ALA A 17 3.11 -2.18 -13.08
CA ALA A 17 2.57 -2.75 -11.85
C ALA A 17 3.69 -2.92 -10.81
N VAL A 18 3.34 -3.06 -9.54
CA VAL A 18 4.31 -3.22 -8.45
C VAL A 18 3.95 -4.40 -7.54
N LEU A 19 4.94 -5.25 -7.27
CA LEU A 19 4.89 -6.18 -6.16
C LEU A 19 5.58 -5.53 -4.96
N ILE A 20 4.84 -5.33 -3.86
CA ILE A 20 5.29 -4.47 -2.78
C ILE A 20 5.07 -5.11 -1.41
N ALA A 21 6.01 -4.89 -0.49
CA ALA A 21 5.84 -5.26 0.91
C ALA A 21 4.84 -4.30 1.60
N SER A 22 4.31 -4.71 2.76
CA SER A 22 3.35 -3.89 3.50
C SER A 22 4.00 -2.65 4.13
N GLY A 23 3.19 -1.63 4.43
CA GLY A 23 3.64 -0.38 5.08
C GLY A 23 3.36 0.87 4.26
N THR A 24 4.13 1.94 4.51
CA THR A 24 3.96 3.26 3.86
C THR A 24 4.18 3.21 2.35
N ALA A 25 5.01 2.30 1.87
CA ALA A 25 5.27 2.11 0.44
C ALA A 25 3.98 1.76 -0.34
N THR A 26 3.02 1.06 0.29
CA THR A 26 1.71 0.77 -0.34
C THR A 26 0.87 2.03 -0.57
N LEU A 27 0.98 3.01 0.33
CA LEU A 27 0.32 4.31 0.17
C LEU A 27 1.04 5.14 -0.90
N GLU A 28 2.37 5.14 -0.93
CA GLU A 28 3.13 5.80 -1.99
C GLU A 28 2.73 5.26 -3.38
N ALA A 29 2.70 3.93 -3.57
CA ALA A 29 2.26 3.32 -4.82
C ALA A 29 0.82 3.71 -5.21
N LEU A 30 -0.10 3.81 -4.24
CA LEU A 30 -1.47 4.29 -4.46
C LEU A 30 -1.48 5.76 -4.92
N LEU A 31 -0.63 6.61 -4.35
CA LEU A 31 -0.51 8.01 -4.74
C LEU A 31 0.07 8.16 -6.16
N TYR A 32 0.98 7.27 -6.56
CA TYR A 32 1.51 7.17 -7.93
C TYR A 32 0.57 6.50 -8.94
N LYS A 33 -0.61 6.02 -8.51
CA LYS A 33 -1.57 5.29 -9.36
C LYS A 33 -0.98 4.04 -9.98
N ARG A 34 -0.21 3.29 -9.20
CA ARG A 34 0.40 2.04 -9.66
C ARG A 34 -0.41 0.85 -9.17
N PRO A 35 -0.98 0.04 -10.10
CA PRO A 35 -1.56 -1.25 -9.75
C PRO A 35 -0.57 -2.06 -8.93
N MET A 36 -1.05 -2.72 -7.88
CA MET A 36 -0.19 -3.42 -6.95
C MET A 36 -0.74 -4.75 -6.48
N VAL A 37 0.20 -5.61 -6.10
CA VAL A 37 -0.03 -6.78 -5.25
C VAL A 37 0.80 -6.59 -4.00
N VAL A 38 0.18 -6.79 -2.84
CA VAL A 38 0.88 -6.73 -1.55
C VAL A 38 1.27 -8.14 -1.16
N ALA A 39 2.55 -8.34 -0.85
CA ALA A 39 3.05 -9.64 -0.44
C ALA A 39 3.97 -9.52 0.76
N TYR A 40 3.77 -10.41 1.74
CA TYR A 40 4.58 -10.37 2.95
C TYR A 40 4.74 -11.76 3.59
N ARG A 41 5.98 -12.13 3.90
CA ARG A 41 6.31 -13.36 4.62
C ARG A 41 7.21 -13.04 5.80
N LEU A 42 6.71 -13.30 7.01
CA LEU A 42 7.41 -13.03 8.26
C LEU A 42 7.87 -14.34 8.90
N ALA A 43 8.78 -14.24 9.87
CA ALA A 43 9.04 -15.35 10.76
C ALA A 43 7.72 -15.83 11.42
N PRO A 44 7.47 -17.16 11.54
CA PRO A 44 6.19 -17.69 12.01
C PRO A 44 5.74 -17.14 13.37
N LEU A 45 6.67 -17.00 14.32
CA LEU A 45 6.38 -16.45 15.65
C LEU A 45 5.93 -14.99 15.57
N THR A 46 6.64 -14.17 14.79
CA THR A 46 6.31 -12.76 14.58
C THR A 46 4.93 -12.61 13.97
N PHE A 47 4.60 -13.45 12.98
CA PHE A 47 3.27 -13.44 12.37
C PHE A 47 2.17 -13.84 13.34
N TRP A 48 2.41 -14.89 14.15
CA TRP A 48 1.44 -15.34 15.14
C TRP A 48 1.09 -14.24 16.16
N ILE A 49 2.09 -13.50 16.62
CA ILE A 49 1.90 -12.35 17.52
C ILE A 49 1.11 -11.24 16.80
N LEU A 50 1.55 -10.83 15.60
CA LEU A 50 0.90 -9.76 14.82
C LEU A 50 -0.56 -10.09 14.50
N LYS A 51 -0.85 -11.33 14.08
CA LYS A 51 -2.21 -11.79 13.77
C LYS A 51 -3.16 -11.66 14.97
N ARG A 52 -2.65 -11.72 16.19
CA ARG A 52 -3.45 -11.56 17.42
C ARG A 52 -3.64 -10.10 17.84
N LEU A 53 -2.71 -9.22 17.45
CA LEU A 53 -2.75 -7.79 17.77
C LEU A 53 -3.54 -6.99 16.72
N VAL A 54 -3.44 -7.36 15.44
CA VAL A 54 -4.13 -6.70 14.34
C VAL A 54 -5.60 -7.13 14.33
N LYS A 55 -6.50 -6.19 14.58
CA LYS A 55 -7.96 -6.42 14.54
C LYS A 55 -8.57 -6.24 13.15
N SER A 56 -7.81 -5.66 12.23
CA SER A 56 -8.25 -5.40 10.87
C SER A 56 -8.14 -6.66 10.01
N PRO A 57 -9.09 -6.92 9.10
CA PRO A 57 -8.96 -7.98 8.11
C PRO A 57 -7.91 -7.67 7.02
N TYR A 58 -7.48 -6.41 6.91
CA TYR A 58 -6.53 -5.93 5.91
C TYR A 58 -5.24 -5.42 6.54
N VAL A 59 -4.10 -5.66 5.86
CA VAL A 59 -2.79 -5.15 6.30
C VAL A 59 -2.28 -3.96 5.51
N SER A 60 -2.74 -3.78 4.26
CA SER A 60 -2.28 -2.70 3.39
C SER A 60 -3.09 -1.41 3.57
N LEU A 61 -2.44 -0.26 3.42
CA LEU A 61 -3.12 1.04 3.50
C LEU A 61 -4.22 1.20 2.43
N PRO A 62 -4.05 0.77 1.17
CA PRO A 62 -5.12 0.79 0.18
C PRO A 62 -6.39 0.08 0.63
N ASN A 63 -6.28 -1.14 1.18
CA ASN A 63 -7.44 -1.91 1.62
C ASN A 63 -8.07 -1.36 2.90
N LEU A 64 -7.23 -0.90 3.85
CA LEU A 64 -7.70 -0.22 5.06
C LEU A 64 -8.51 1.03 4.74
N LEU A 65 -8.02 1.88 3.83
CA LEU A 65 -8.70 3.10 3.39
C LEU A 65 -9.95 2.79 2.54
N ALA A 66 -9.91 1.72 1.74
CA ALA A 66 -11.05 1.28 0.94
C ALA A 66 -12.13 0.56 1.76
N GLN A 67 -11.80 0.07 2.96
CA GLN A 67 -12.61 -0.82 3.79
C GLN A 67 -13.07 -2.11 3.06
N ARG A 68 -12.34 -2.50 2.02
CA ARG A 68 -12.55 -3.71 1.24
C ARG A 68 -11.22 -4.18 0.67
N GLU A 69 -11.17 -5.42 0.22
CA GLU A 69 -10.08 -5.88 -0.63
C GLU A 69 -10.13 -5.13 -1.96
N LEU A 70 -9.23 -4.16 -2.10
CA LEU A 70 -9.01 -3.36 -3.30
C LEU A 70 -7.76 -3.85 -4.05
N VAL A 71 -6.72 -4.20 -3.30
CA VAL A 71 -5.49 -4.81 -3.81
C VAL A 71 -5.34 -6.20 -3.22
N PRO A 72 -4.88 -7.19 -4.00
CA PRO A 72 -4.63 -8.53 -3.46
C PRO A 72 -3.55 -8.51 -2.37
N GLU A 73 -3.79 -9.22 -1.27
CA GLU A 73 -2.84 -9.39 -0.15
C GLU A 73 -2.45 -10.86 -0.03
N LEU A 74 -1.26 -11.22 -0.50
CA LEU A 74 -0.69 -12.56 -0.39
C LEU A 74 0.21 -12.65 0.84
N LEU A 75 -0.30 -13.22 1.93
CA LEU A 75 0.39 -13.24 3.22
C LEU A 75 0.86 -14.65 3.58
N GLN A 76 2.07 -14.74 4.13
CA GLN A 76 2.67 -15.98 4.62
C GLN A 76 2.70 -17.11 3.59
N ASP A 77 1.89 -18.15 3.81
CA ASP A 77 1.89 -19.36 2.99
C ASP A 77 1.23 -19.10 1.62
N ASP A 78 0.41 -18.05 1.51
CA ASP A 78 -0.17 -17.61 0.24
C ASP A 78 0.84 -16.85 -0.64
N ALA A 79 1.93 -16.34 -0.04
CA ALA A 79 2.99 -15.61 -0.74
C ALA A 79 3.97 -16.55 -1.48
N THR A 80 3.44 -17.45 -2.30
CA THR A 80 4.24 -18.36 -3.15
C THR A 80 4.64 -17.67 -4.45
N SER A 81 5.78 -18.06 -5.03
CA SER A 81 6.24 -17.50 -6.31
C SER A 81 5.20 -17.59 -7.44
N GLU A 82 4.48 -18.71 -7.50
CA GLU A 82 3.40 -18.92 -8.47
C GLU A 82 2.20 -18.00 -8.22
N ALA A 83 1.73 -17.90 -6.97
CA ALA A 83 0.64 -16.98 -6.63
C ALA A 83 1.01 -15.53 -6.95
N LEU A 84 2.22 -15.10 -6.56
CA LEU A 84 2.71 -13.75 -6.83
C LEU A 84 2.72 -13.44 -8.33
N ALA A 85 3.22 -14.35 -9.16
CA ALA A 85 3.26 -14.18 -10.60
C ALA A 85 1.84 -14.14 -11.22
N ASN A 86 0.97 -15.08 -10.83
CA ASN A 86 -0.39 -15.20 -11.35
C ASN A 86 -1.26 -14.00 -10.98
N THR A 87 -1.06 -13.42 -9.79
CA THR A 87 -1.80 -12.25 -9.35
C THR A 87 -1.27 -10.95 -9.95
N LEU A 88 0.05 -10.83 -10.15
CA LEU A 88 0.66 -9.60 -10.68
C LEU A 88 0.55 -9.49 -12.21
N ALA A 89 0.70 -10.59 -12.95
CA ALA A 89 0.76 -10.56 -14.41
C ALA A 89 -0.46 -9.90 -15.10
N PRO A 90 -1.71 -10.12 -14.63
CA PRO A 90 -2.87 -9.41 -15.18
C PRO A 90 -2.79 -7.89 -15.00
N LEU A 91 -2.27 -7.42 -13.86
CA LEU A 91 -2.19 -5.99 -13.52
C LEU A 91 -1.19 -5.23 -14.40
N VAL A 92 -0.18 -5.90 -14.95
CA VAL A 92 0.74 -5.33 -15.94
C VAL A 92 0.00 -4.98 -17.24
N ARG A 93 -1.08 -5.71 -17.55
CA ARG A 93 -1.88 -5.47 -18.76
C ARG A 93 -3.01 -4.49 -18.50
N ASP A 94 -3.72 -4.68 -17.39
CA ASP A 94 -4.85 -3.85 -17.00
C ASP A 94 -5.01 -3.85 -15.48
N GLY A 95 -4.68 -2.71 -14.87
CA GLY A 95 -4.91 -2.44 -13.45
C GLY A 95 -5.90 -1.28 -13.21
N SER A 96 -6.67 -0.92 -14.24
CA SER A 96 -7.57 0.26 -14.23
C SER A 96 -8.48 0.30 -13.00
N GLN A 97 -9.12 -0.83 -12.67
CA GLN A 97 -10.01 -0.97 -11.52
C GLN A 97 -9.37 -0.54 -10.19
N GLN A 98 -8.09 -0.90 -9.97
CA GLN A 98 -7.38 -0.45 -8.78
C GLN A 98 -7.11 1.05 -8.84
N THR A 99 -6.58 1.52 -9.97
CA THR A 99 -6.11 2.90 -10.13
C THR A 99 -7.23 3.94 -10.08
N GLU A 100 -8.42 3.64 -10.59
CA GLU A 100 -9.60 4.50 -10.47
C GLU A 100 -9.96 4.72 -8.99
N ARG A 101 -10.00 3.64 -8.21
CA ARG A 101 -10.28 3.73 -6.77
C ARG A 101 -9.15 4.41 -6.01
N PHE A 102 -7.90 4.24 -6.43
CA PHE A 102 -6.76 4.96 -5.87
C PHE A 102 -6.89 6.47 -6.06
N ASP A 103 -7.40 6.92 -7.20
CA ASP A 103 -7.67 8.33 -7.45
C ASP A 103 -8.73 8.89 -6.50
N GLU A 104 -9.81 8.15 -6.27
CA GLU A 104 -10.84 8.53 -5.31
C GLU A 104 -10.27 8.66 -3.89
N ILE A 105 -9.51 7.65 -3.44
CA ILE A 105 -8.84 7.66 -2.12
C ILE A 105 -7.85 8.83 -2.02
N HIS A 106 -7.07 9.11 -3.06
CA HIS A 106 -6.13 10.23 -3.02
C HIS A 106 -6.85 11.57 -2.86
N ARG A 107 -7.97 11.77 -3.55
CA ARG A 107 -8.78 13.00 -3.38
C ARG A 107 -9.31 13.15 -1.95
N THR A 108 -9.72 12.07 -1.28
CA THR A 108 -10.19 12.15 0.11
C THR A 108 -9.07 12.43 1.10
N LEU A 109 -7.84 11.97 0.81
CA LEU A 109 -6.65 12.24 1.64
C LEU A 109 -6.12 13.67 1.49
N ARG A 110 -6.45 14.37 0.39
CA ARG A 110 -6.00 15.74 0.12
C ARG A 110 -6.76 16.76 0.98
N ARG A 111 -6.48 16.76 2.29
CA ARG A 111 -7.15 17.61 3.30
C ARG A 111 -6.27 18.73 3.83
N ASP A 112 -5.20 19.13 3.14
CA ASP A 112 -4.29 20.18 3.63
C ASP A 112 -3.69 19.87 5.02
N ALA A 113 -3.20 18.64 5.17
CA ALA A 113 -2.77 18.08 6.45
C ALA A 113 -1.68 18.91 7.14
N SER A 114 -0.82 19.58 6.37
CA SER A 114 0.26 20.41 6.93
C SER A 114 -0.28 21.64 7.65
N ASN A 115 -1.26 22.34 7.06
CA ASN A 115 -1.87 23.51 7.71
C ASN A 115 -2.71 23.09 8.92
N GLN A 116 -3.48 22.00 8.82
CA GLN A 116 -4.24 21.47 9.96
C GLN A 116 -3.31 21.07 11.12
N ALA A 117 -2.18 20.42 10.83
CA ALA A 117 -1.20 20.08 11.85
C ALA A 117 -0.60 21.34 12.50
N ALA A 118 -0.25 22.35 11.70
CA ALA A 118 0.27 23.62 12.20
C ALA A 118 -0.76 24.34 13.10
N GLU A 119 -2.02 24.41 12.68
CA GLU A 119 -3.12 25.00 13.47
C GLU A 119 -3.32 24.28 14.80
N ALA A 120 -3.30 22.93 14.79
CA ALA A 120 -3.44 22.14 16.01
C ALA A 120 -2.29 22.38 17.00
N VAL A 121 -1.05 22.48 16.51
CA VAL A 121 0.12 22.82 17.36
C VAL A 121 0.01 24.25 17.89
N LEU A 122 -0.39 25.21 17.07
CA LEU A 122 -0.57 26.60 17.49
C LEU A 122 -1.66 26.76 18.55
N ALA A 123 -2.73 25.95 18.50
CA ALA A 123 -3.78 25.96 19.50
C ALA A 123 -3.26 25.57 20.90
N LEU A 124 -2.38 24.56 20.97
CA LEU A 124 -1.77 24.09 22.23
C LEU A 124 -0.81 25.10 22.88
N LEU A 125 -0.29 26.07 22.11
CA LEU A 125 0.63 27.10 22.60
C LEU A 125 -0.10 28.35 23.14
N LYS A 126 -1.42 28.46 22.93
CA LYS A 126 -2.24 29.59 23.38
C LYS A 126 -2.87 29.37 24.76
N ASP A 127 -2.78 28.14 25.28
CA ASP A 127 -3.10 27.76 26.66
C ASP A 127 -1.84 27.83 27.54
#